data_AF-A0A9E1FEC6-F1
#
_entry.id   AF-A0A9E1FEC6-F1
#
_cell.length_a   1.000
_cell.length_b   1.000
_cell.length_c   1.000
_cell.angle_alpha   90.00
_cell.angle_beta   90.00
_cell.angle_gamma   90.00
#
_symmetry.space_group_name_H-M   'P 1'
#
loop_
_entity.id
_entity.type
_entity.pdbx_description
1 polymer ?
#
loop_
_entity_poly.entity_id
_entity_poly.type
_entity_poly.pdbx_seq_one_letter_code
_entity_poly.pdbx_strand_id
1 'polypeptide(L)'
;MAIGNVTNLGIGTKNSGLNDELIKKLKDADEAGQIKPLTTRLEKNELKQKDLAALKTLVSNVNVSGKTLGGEALYLKRNTNNAGKSVTASAANGVSVQSFSIDVQKLAQKDTFQSKNFKNSSSMVGATNTGSFDVEIDGQKFSIGVTRSTTYQDIVDKINDVSGGKLQARILNVGGDKPNQIMLQSGKTGATQTIKFSNDTAG
;
A
#
# COMPACT_ATOMS: atom_id res chain seq x y z
N MET A 1 -11.63 -48.66 75.99
CA MET A 1 -12.12 -48.56 74.59
C MET A 1 -13.62 -48.80 74.63
N ALA A 2 -14.43 -47.75 74.47
CA ALA A 2 -15.88 -47.89 74.41
C ALA A 2 -16.22 -48.64 73.12
N ILE A 3 -16.82 -49.81 73.26
CA ILE A 3 -17.12 -50.73 72.17
C ILE A 3 -18.29 -50.12 71.37
N GLY A 4 -17.98 -49.39 70.30
CA GLY A 4 -18.98 -48.97 69.33
C GLY A 4 -19.40 -50.15 68.48
N ASN A 5 -20.47 -50.84 68.86
CA ASN A 5 -21.05 -51.91 68.05
C ASN A 5 -21.90 -51.31 66.92
N VAL A 6 -21.49 -51.52 65.67
CA VAL A 6 -22.34 -51.25 64.50
C VAL A 6 -23.31 -52.43 64.37
N THR A 7 -24.56 -52.25 64.80
CA THR A 7 -25.51 -53.35 64.91
C THR A 7 -26.27 -53.65 63.61
N ASN A 8 -26.34 -52.71 62.66
CA ASN A 8 -27.00 -52.91 61.37
C ASN A 8 -26.30 -52.14 60.25
N LEU A 9 -25.92 -52.85 59.18
CA LEU A 9 -25.57 -52.32 57.87
C LEU A 9 -26.79 -52.51 56.96
N GLY A 10 -27.46 -51.43 56.58
CA GLY A 10 -28.65 -51.49 55.73
C GLY A 10 -28.62 -50.39 54.68
N ILE A 11 -28.85 -50.75 53.43
CA ILE A 11 -29.09 -49.81 52.33
C ILE A 11 -30.60 -49.54 52.24
N GLY A 12 -31.01 -48.29 52.42
CA GLY A 12 -32.42 -47.88 52.38
C GLY A 12 -33.24 -48.37 53.59
N THR A 13 -33.39 -47.52 54.60
CA THR A 13 -34.29 -47.81 55.73
C THR A 13 -35.76 -47.70 55.30
N LYS A 14 -36.65 -48.50 55.91
CA LYS A 14 -38.07 -48.70 55.50
C LYS A 14 -38.95 -47.43 55.44
N ASN A 15 -38.44 -46.27 55.88
CA ASN A 15 -39.11 -44.96 55.82
C ASN A 15 -38.41 -43.92 54.92
N SER A 16 -37.34 -44.28 54.22
CA SER A 16 -36.61 -43.39 53.30
C SER A 16 -37.15 -43.53 51.87
N GLY A 17 -38.45 -43.28 51.69
CA GLY A 17 -39.03 -43.20 50.35
C GLY A 17 -38.31 -42.12 49.54
N LEU A 18 -38.16 -42.35 48.23
CA LEU A 18 -37.70 -41.33 47.30
C LEU A 18 -38.54 -40.07 47.50
N ASN A 19 -37.94 -39.02 48.04
CA ASN A 19 -38.51 -37.70 48.13
C ASN A 19 -37.69 -36.73 47.26
N ASP A 20 -38.29 -35.61 46.86
CA ASP A 20 -37.67 -34.67 45.93
C ASP A 20 -36.33 -34.12 46.45
N GLU A 21 -36.18 -34.01 47.78
CA GLU A 21 -34.94 -33.54 48.41
C GLU A 21 -33.79 -34.55 48.29
N LEU A 22 -34.05 -35.86 48.49
CA LEU A 22 -33.06 -36.91 48.33
C LEU A 22 -32.67 -37.08 46.86
N ILE A 23 -33.64 -37.00 45.94
CA ILE A 23 -33.37 -37.01 44.49
C ILE A 23 -32.45 -35.86 44.11
N LYS A 24 -32.72 -34.65 44.64
CA LYS A 24 -31.86 -33.49 44.41
C LYS A 24 -30.45 -33.69 44.98
N LYS A 25 -30.31 -34.21 46.21
CA LYS A 25 -29.00 -34.52 46.80
C LYS A 25 -28.20 -35.55 46.02
N LEU A 26 -28.86 -36.61 45.53
CA LEU A 26 -28.22 -37.63 44.69
C LEU A 26 -27.80 -37.05 43.33
N LYS A 27 -28.65 -36.22 42.72
CA LYS A 27 -28.34 -35.51 41.48
C LYS A 27 -27.15 -34.57 41.68
N ASP A 28 -27.14 -33.75 42.72
CA ASP A 28 -26.05 -32.81 43.02
C ASP A 28 -24.73 -33.57 43.28
N ALA A 29 -24.79 -34.73 43.94
CA ALA A 29 -23.62 -35.59 44.17
C ALA A 29 -23.09 -36.20 42.86
N ASP A 30 -23.98 -36.61 41.96
CA ASP A 30 -23.60 -37.17 40.66
C ASP A 30 -23.04 -36.08 39.72
N GLU A 31 -23.64 -34.88 39.70
CA GLU A 31 -23.09 -33.71 39.01
C GLU A 31 -21.72 -33.31 39.58
N ALA A 32 -21.54 -33.35 40.91
CA ALA A 32 -20.26 -33.06 41.55
C ALA A 32 -19.19 -34.12 41.23
N GLY A 33 -19.57 -35.39 41.11
CA GLY A 33 -18.66 -36.49 40.81
C GLY A 33 -18.27 -36.59 39.34
N GLN A 34 -19.22 -36.34 38.42
CA GLN A 34 -19.02 -36.53 36.98
C GLN A 34 -18.74 -35.23 36.22
N ILE A 35 -19.51 -34.17 36.48
CA ILE A 35 -19.46 -32.93 35.68
C ILE A 35 -18.38 -31.98 36.19
N LYS A 36 -18.29 -31.77 37.51
CA LYS A 36 -17.35 -30.81 38.10
C LYS A 36 -15.88 -31.06 37.70
N PRO A 37 -15.36 -32.30 37.65
CA PRO A 37 -13.99 -32.54 37.19
C PRO A 37 -13.79 -32.19 35.70
N LEU A 38 -14.81 -32.36 34.86
CA LEU A 38 -14.78 -31.98 33.45
C LEU A 38 -14.77 -30.45 33.31
N THR A 39 -15.61 -29.74 34.06
CA THR A 39 -15.62 -28.27 34.09
C THR A 39 -14.27 -27.72 34.54
N THR A 40 -13.70 -28.26 35.63
CA THR A 40 -12.35 -27.85 36.09
C THR A 40 -11.26 -28.14 35.06
N ARG A 41 -11.35 -29.26 34.32
CA ARG A 41 -10.42 -29.56 33.22
C ARG A 41 -10.57 -28.57 32.06
N LEU A 42 -11.80 -28.17 31.74
CA LEU A 42 -12.09 -27.18 30.70
C LEU A 42 -11.48 -25.82 31.06
N GLU A 43 -11.80 -25.29 32.25
CA GLU A 43 -11.26 -24.02 32.75
C GLU A 43 -9.72 -24.02 32.78
N LYS A 44 -9.11 -25.12 33.23
CA LYS A 44 -7.64 -25.26 33.24
C LYS A 44 -7.06 -25.24 31.82
N ASN A 45 -7.75 -25.84 30.85
CA ASN A 45 -7.30 -25.83 29.45
C ASN A 45 -7.50 -24.45 28.81
N GLU A 46 -8.56 -23.72 29.13
CA GLU A 46 -8.77 -22.34 28.67
C GLU A 46 -7.68 -21.42 29.20
N LEU A 47 -7.34 -21.51 30.49
CA LEU A 47 -6.23 -20.76 31.09
C LEU A 47 -4.90 -21.08 30.39
N LYS A 48 -4.59 -22.37 30.18
CA LYS A 48 -3.38 -22.79 29.45
C LYS A 48 -3.35 -22.25 28.03
N GLN A 49 -4.48 -22.22 27.32
CA GLN A 49 -4.54 -21.68 25.97
C GLN A 49 -4.28 -20.17 25.96
N LYS A 50 -4.84 -19.42 26.90
CA LYS A 50 -4.61 -17.99 27.07
C LYS A 50 -3.14 -17.69 27.37
N ASP A 51 -2.54 -18.43 28.30
CA ASP A 51 -1.13 -18.27 28.66
C ASP A 51 -0.20 -18.65 27.49
N LEU A 52 -0.52 -19.72 26.76
CA LEU A 52 0.24 -20.12 25.58
C LEU A 52 0.16 -19.08 24.46
N ALA A 53 -1.02 -18.47 24.24
CA ALA A 53 -1.19 -17.40 23.27
C ALA A 53 -0.36 -16.16 23.65
N ALA A 54 -0.35 -15.79 24.94
CA ALA A 54 0.50 -14.72 25.45
C ALA A 54 1.99 -15.04 25.24
N LEU A 55 2.43 -16.26 25.60
CA LEU A 55 3.82 -16.69 25.42
C LEU A 55 4.23 -16.70 23.95
N LYS A 56 3.38 -17.21 23.05
CA LYS A 56 3.64 -17.22 21.60
C LYS A 56 3.81 -15.80 21.07
N THR A 57 3.02 -14.85 21.56
CA THR A 57 3.13 -13.44 21.19
C THR A 57 4.47 -12.85 21.66
N LEU A 58 4.85 -13.10 22.92
CA LEU A 58 6.13 -12.66 23.46
C LEU A 58 7.33 -13.24 22.69
N VAL A 59 7.31 -14.55 22.42
CA VAL A 59 8.37 -15.22 21.65
C VAL A 59 8.43 -14.68 20.20
N SER A 60 7.28 -14.40 19.59
CA SER A 60 7.22 -13.81 18.25
C SER A 60 7.85 -12.41 18.23
N ASN A 61 7.56 -11.59 19.24
CA ASN A 61 8.16 -10.25 19.38
C ASN A 61 9.69 -10.33 19.56
N VAL A 62 10.17 -11.24 20.41
CA VAL A 62 11.61 -11.47 20.58
C VAL A 62 12.26 -11.93 19.28
N ASN A 63 11.62 -12.84 18.53
CA ASN A 63 12.12 -13.31 17.24
C ASN A 63 12.21 -12.17 16.20
N VAL A 64 11.22 -11.28 16.14
CA VAL A 64 11.23 -10.10 15.26
C VAL A 64 12.39 -9.16 15.63
N SER A 65 12.55 -8.86 16.92
CA SER A 65 13.67 -8.04 17.41
C SER A 65 15.03 -8.69 17.10
N GLY A 66 15.15 -10.00 17.34
CA GLY A 66 16.37 -10.77 17.04
C GLY A 66 16.74 -10.75 15.56
N LYS A 67 15.76 -10.95 14.66
CA LYS A 67 15.97 -10.86 13.21
C LYS A 67 16.38 -9.45 12.76
N THR A 68 15.80 -8.42 13.38
CA THR A 68 16.13 -7.02 13.06
C THR A 68 17.57 -6.69 13.43
N LEU A 69 18.05 -7.17 14.58
CA LEU A 69 19.42 -6.97 15.05
C LEU A 69 20.45 -7.86 14.33
N GLY A 70 20.04 -9.04 13.86
CA GLY A 70 20.92 -9.95 13.14
C GLY A 70 21.28 -9.52 11.72
N GLY A 71 20.65 -8.49 11.17
CA GLY A 71 20.93 -8.00 9.83
C GLY A 71 22.18 -7.13 9.76
N GLU A 72 23.21 -7.59 9.02
CA GLU A 72 24.48 -6.86 8.82
C GLU A 72 24.28 -5.43 8.29
N ALA A 73 23.28 -5.23 7.43
CA ALA A 73 22.91 -3.94 6.87
C ALA A 73 22.64 -2.85 7.93
N LEU A 74 22.22 -3.24 9.15
CA LEU A 74 22.00 -2.32 10.26
C LEU A 74 23.30 -1.60 10.69
N TYR A 75 24.41 -2.33 10.68
CA TYR A 75 25.73 -1.85 11.13
C TYR A 75 26.52 -1.14 10.02
N LEU A 76 26.04 -1.25 8.78
CA LEU A 76 26.61 -0.58 7.62
C LEU A 76 25.87 0.71 7.26
N LYS A 77 24.89 1.14 8.05
CA LYS A 77 24.13 2.37 7.80
C LYS A 77 25.05 3.59 7.66
N ARG A 78 24.64 4.50 6.77
CA ARG A 78 25.32 5.77 6.51
C ARG A 78 24.34 6.91 6.69
N ASN A 79 24.83 7.99 7.29
CA ASN A 79 24.11 9.24 7.37
C ASN A 79 24.84 10.29 6.52
N THR A 80 24.07 11.13 5.85
CA THR A 80 24.59 12.22 5.01
C THR A 80 24.24 13.54 5.67
N ASN A 81 25.22 14.43 5.77
CA ASN A 81 25.01 15.79 6.26
C ASN A 81 25.45 16.78 5.18
N ASN A 82 24.61 17.76 4.89
CA ASN A 82 24.85 18.77 3.85
C ASN A 82 24.94 20.14 4.50
N ALA A 83 25.97 20.92 4.15
CA ALA A 83 26.19 22.26 4.68
C ALA A 83 25.21 23.32 4.13
N GLY A 84 24.23 22.93 3.30
CA GLY A 84 23.25 23.82 2.67
C GLY A 84 22.00 23.09 2.20
N LYS A 85 21.10 23.81 1.50
CA LYS A 85 19.79 23.29 1.04
C LYS A 85 19.70 23.01 -0.45
N SER A 86 20.76 23.25 -1.22
CA SER A 86 20.74 23.14 -2.69
C SER A 86 20.62 21.70 -3.19
N VAL A 87 21.09 20.73 -2.40
CA VAL A 87 21.05 19.30 -2.72
C VAL A 87 20.71 18.51 -1.46
N THR A 88 19.93 17.45 -1.63
CA THR A 88 19.81 16.37 -0.65
C THR A 88 20.54 15.15 -1.19
N ALA A 89 21.32 14.49 -0.34
CA ALA A 89 22.02 13.26 -0.69
C ALA A 89 21.50 12.12 0.20
N SER A 90 21.56 10.89 -0.30
CA SER A 90 21.38 9.69 0.48
C SER A 90 22.54 8.75 0.17
N ALA A 91 22.96 7.96 1.16
CA ALA A 91 24.03 6.99 1.00
C ALA A 91 23.48 5.59 1.25
N ALA A 92 23.82 4.66 0.36
CA ALA A 92 23.54 3.26 0.58
C ALA A 92 24.39 2.71 1.75
N ASN A 93 23.92 1.62 2.35
CA ASN A 93 24.67 0.96 3.42
C ASN A 93 26.01 0.45 2.89
N GLY A 94 27.07 0.62 3.68
CA GLY A 94 28.40 0.08 3.40
C GLY A 94 29.29 0.96 2.54
N VAL A 95 28.77 2.04 1.94
CA VAL A 95 29.59 3.01 1.19
C VAL A 95 30.68 3.59 2.11
N SER A 96 31.87 3.82 1.58
CA SER A 96 32.98 4.42 2.34
C SER A 96 32.62 5.81 2.86
N VAL A 97 33.13 6.15 4.05
CA VAL A 97 32.96 7.49 4.61
C VAL A 97 33.85 8.46 3.84
N GLN A 98 33.25 9.53 3.33
CA GLN A 98 33.94 10.53 2.54
C GLN A 98 33.18 11.86 2.54
N SER A 99 33.88 12.92 2.15
CA SER A 99 33.33 14.26 2.00
C SER A 99 33.39 14.67 0.53
N PHE A 100 32.35 15.36 0.06
CA PHE A 100 32.27 15.87 -1.31
C PHE A 100 32.05 17.38 -1.29
N SER A 101 32.64 18.08 -2.26
CA SER A 101 32.25 19.45 -2.61
C SER A 101 31.40 19.38 -3.87
N ILE A 102 30.16 19.89 -3.80
CA ILE A 102 29.20 19.86 -4.90
C ILE A 102 28.82 21.30 -5.24
N ASP A 103 29.10 21.69 -6.48
CA ASP A 103 28.66 22.96 -7.08
C ASP A 103 27.52 22.68 -8.08
N VAL A 104 26.37 23.31 -7.87
CA VAL A 104 25.17 23.11 -8.72
C VAL A 104 25.03 24.28 -9.67
N GLN A 105 25.37 24.05 -10.94
CA GLN A 105 25.33 25.10 -11.96
C GLN A 105 23.98 25.20 -12.68
N LYS A 106 23.36 24.06 -13.00
CA LYS A 106 22.06 23.99 -13.69
C LYS A 106 21.26 22.78 -13.21
N LEU A 107 19.93 22.95 -13.19
CA LEU A 107 18.99 21.86 -12.92
C LEU A 107 18.52 21.24 -14.23
N ALA A 108 18.36 19.92 -14.25
CA ALA A 108 17.71 19.24 -15.35
C ALA A 108 16.23 19.67 -15.41
N GLN A 109 15.80 20.18 -16.55
CA GLN A 109 14.44 20.68 -16.77
C GLN A 109 13.67 19.76 -17.71
N LYS A 110 12.35 19.88 -17.66
CA LYS A 110 11.43 19.26 -18.61
C LYS A 110 11.25 20.20 -19.80
N ASP A 111 11.07 19.63 -20.98
CA ASP A 111 10.69 20.42 -22.15
C ASP A 111 9.18 20.62 -22.16
N THR A 112 8.73 21.82 -22.52
CA THR A 112 7.31 22.21 -22.46
C THR A 112 6.92 23.05 -23.66
N PHE A 113 5.88 22.63 -24.35
CA PHE A 113 5.26 23.34 -25.45
C PHE A 113 3.84 23.75 -25.11
N GLN A 114 3.44 24.87 -25.70
CA GLN A 114 2.20 25.55 -25.42
C GLN A 114 1.56 25.93 -26.76
N SER A 115 0.34 25.45 -27.01
CA SER A 115 -0.38 25.73 -28.25
C SER A 115 -0.84 27.19 -28.32
N LYS A 116 -1.44 27.61 -29.43
CA LYS A 116 -2.26 28.84 -29.43
C LYS A 116 -3.54 28.62 -28.64
N ASN A 117 -4.13 29.72 -28.17
CA ASN A 117 -5.37 29.74 -27.42
C ASN A 117 -6.61 29.38 -28.27
N PHE A 118 -7.54 28.64 -27.69
CA PHE A 118 -8.82 28.25 -28.27
C PHE A 118 -9.99 28.41 -27.27
N LYS A 119 -11.22 28.41 -27.79
CA LYS A 119 -12.41 28.68 -26.97
C LYS A 119 -12.84 27.50 -26.12
N ASN A 120 -13.00 26.31 -26.72
CA ASN A 120 -13.55 25.14 -26.04
C ASN A 120 -12.77 23.88 -26.47
N SER A 121 -12.50 22.96 -25.54
CA SER A 121 -11.81 21.68 -25.80
C SER A 121 -12.52 20.81 -26.84
N SER A 122 -13.85 20.85 -26.89
CA SER A 122 -14.66 20.14 -27.88
C SER A 122 -14.70 20.84 -29.25
N SER A 123 -14.02 21.98 -29.41
CA SER A 123 -13.93 22.64 -30.73
C SER A 123 -13.04 21.82 -31.64
N MET A 124 -13.42 21.72 -32.91
CA MET A 124 -12.57 21.11 -33.93
C MET A 124 -11.29 21.92 -34.13
N VAL A 125 -10.17 21.24 -34.36
CA VAL A 125 -8.86 21.87 -34.59
C VAL A 125 -8.74 22.55 -35.96
N GLY A 126 -9.76 22.40 -36.82
CA GLY A 126 -9.84 23.08 -38.11
C GLY A 126 -9.05 22.41 -39.24
N ALA A 127 -8.79 21.10 -39.13
CA ALA A 127 -8.13 20.35 -40.21
C ALA A 127 -8.99 20.33 -41.47
N THR A 128 -8.41 20.67 -42.63
CA THR A 128 -9.10 20.67 -43.93
C THR A 128 -9.20 19.27 -44.53
N ASN A 129 -8.18 18.45 -44.28
CA ASN A 129 -8.06 17.05 -44.73
C ASN A 129 -7.65 16.15 -43.56
N THR A 130 -7.80 14.83 -43.74
CA THR A 130 -7.19 13.86 -42.83
C THR A 130 -5.68 13.84 -43.05
N GLY A 131 -4.92 13.83 -41.97
CA GLY A 131 -3.45 13.76 -42.00
C GLY A 131 -2.91 13.29 -40.66
N SER A 132 -1.60 13.35 -40.49
CA SER A 132 -0.95 13.05 -39.22
C SER A 132 0.22 13.99 -38.96
N PHE A 133 0.61 14.12 -37.70
CA PHE A 133 1.85 14.78 -37.32
C PHE A 133 2.59 13.91 -36.33
N ASP A 134 3.91 13.97 -36.38
CA ASP A 134 4.77 13.23 -35.47
C ASP A 134 5.24 14.13 -34.33
N VAL A 135 5.25 13.54 -33.14
CA VAL A 135 5.92 14.08 -31.97
C VAL A 135 7.09 13.16 -31.62
N GLU A 136 8.30 13.70 -31.67
CA GLU A 136 9.51 12.97 -31.30
C GLU A 136 9.97 13.39 -29.90
N ILE A 137 10.27 12.40 -29.05
CA ILE A 137 10.92 12.60 -27.75
C ILE A 137 11.83 11.41 -27.44
N ASP A 138 13.02 11.65 -26.89
CA ASP A 138 13.97 10.60 -26.51
C ASP A 138 14.28 9.61 -27.66
N GLY A 139 14.40 10.16 -28.89
CA GLY A 139 14.64 9.41 -30.12
C GLY A 139 13.47 8.57 -30.63
N GLN A 140 12.28 8.67 -30.00
CA GLN A 140 11.09 7.92 -30.37
C GLN A 140 10.03 8.83 -30.96
N LYS A 141 9.47 8.41 -32.11
CA LYS A 141 8.43 9.13 -32.84
C LYS A 141 7.06 8.56 -32.53
N PHE A 142 6.10 9.45 -32.28
CA PHE A 142 4.71 9.15 -32.03
C PHE A 142 3.85 9.87 -33.07
N SER A 143 3.22 9.09 -33.96
CA SER A 143 2.33 9.65 -34.98
C SER A 143 0.93 9.88 -34.42
N ILE A 144 0.43 11.11 -34.58
CA ILE A 144 -0.87 11.57 -34.12
C ILE A 144 -1.76 11.83 -35.33
N GLY A 145 -2.70 10.93 -35.58
CA GLY A 145 -3.69 11.09 -36.65
C GLY A 145 -4.70 12.19 -36.35
N VAL A 146 -4.94 13.07 -37.32
CA VAL A 146 -5.91 14.18 -37.26
C VAL A 146 -6.90 14.05 -38.41
N THR A 147 -8.19 14.18 -38.10
CA THR A 147 -9.28 14.19 -39.08
C THR A 147 -10.04 15.51 -38.98
N ARG A 148 -10.96 15.77 -39.92
CA ARG A 148 -11.81 16.97 -39.91
C ARG A 148 -12.67 17.11 -38.65
N SER A 149 -13.01 16.00 -37.98
CA SER A 149 -13.80 15.98 -36.74
C SER A 149 -12.96 15.98 -35.47
N THR A 150 -11.62 15.95 -35.57
CA THR A 150 -10.74 15.90 -34.40
C THR A 150 -10.82 17.20 -33.60
N THR A 151 -11.10 17.06 -32.30
CA THR A 151 -11.18 18.16 -31.34
C THR A 151 -9.84 18.41 -30.63
N TYR A 152 -9.72 19.53 -29.92
CA TYR A 152 -8.54 19.77 -29.08
C TYR A 152 -8.40 18.74 -27.95
N GLN A 153 -9.52 18.23 -27.43
CA GLN A 153 -9.52 17.15 -26.45
C GLN A 153 -8.96 15.86 -27.06
N ASP A 154 -9.41 15.49 -28.27
CA ASP A 154 -8.94 14.28 -28.95
C ASP A 154 -7.42 14.31 -29.20
N ILE A 155 -6.84 15.48 -29.49
CA ILE A 155 -5.38 15.63 -29.65
C ILE A 155 -4.66 15.31 -28.34
N VAL A 156 -5.16 15.85 -27.22
CA VAL A 156 -4.57 15.61 -25.90
C VAL A 156 -4.66 14.14 -25.52
N ASP A 157 -5.82 13.52 -25.72
CA ASP A 157 -6.04 12.12 -25.39
C ASP A 157 -5.16 11.21 -26.24
N LYS A 158 -5.13 11.43 -27.56
CA LYS A 158 -4.26 10.68 -28.48
C LYS A 158 -2.78 10.77 -28.07
N ILE A 159 -2.28 11.96 -27.74
CA ILE A 159 -0.87 12.12 -27.34
C ILE A 159 -0.59 11.33 -26.06
N ASN A 160 -1.47 11.39 -25.07
CA ASN A 160 -1.29 10.67 -23.81
C ASN A 160 -1.35 9.16 -24.01
N ASP A 161 -2.26 8.69 -24.86
CA ASP A 161 -2.44 7.27 -25.18
C ASP A 161 -1.23 6.69 -25.93
N VAL A 162 -0.78 7.35 -27.00
CA VAL A 162 0.32 6.80 -27.82
C VAL A 162 1.68 6.94 -27.16
N SER A 163 1.88 7.95 -26.32
CA SER A 163 3.20 8.23 -25.73
C SER A 163 3.52 7.36 -24.51
N GLY A 164 2.56 6.62 -23.97
CA GLY A 164 2.76 5.74 -22.81
C GLY A 164 3.35 6.48 -21.60
N GLY A 165 2.97 7.74 -21.41
CA GLY A 165 3.45 8.59 -20.32
C GLY A 165 4.79 9.30 -20.56
N LYS A 166 5.44 9.10 -21.71
CA LYS A 166 6.65 9.87 -22.10
C LYS A 166 6.35 11.32 -22.41
N LEU A 167 5.13 11.60 -22.86
CA LEU A 167 4.58 12.94 -23.00
C LEU A 167 3.37 13.06 -22.07
N GLN A 168 3.11 14.29 -21.64
CA GLN A 168 1.99 14.65 -20.79
C GLN A 168 1.31 15.85 -21.44
N ALA A 169 0.19 15.61 -22.12
CA ALA A 169 -0.64 16.63 -22.72
C ALA A 169 -1.80 16.96 -21.79
N ARG A 170 -2.12 18.25 -21.65
CA ARG A 170 -3.30 18.72 -20.90
C ARG A 170 -3.81 20.04 -21.43
N ILE A 171 -5.10 20.30 -21.26
CA ILE A 171 -5.70 21.60 -21.54
C ILE A 171 -5.68 22.43 -20.25
N LEU A 172 -5.14 23.64 -20.34
CA LEU A 172 -5.13 24.62 -19.26
C LEU A 172 -6.04 25.78 -19.64
N ASN A 173 -6.84 26.25 -18.67
CA ASN A 173 -7.55 27.51 -18.79
C ASN A 173 -6.65 28.63 -18.24
N VAL A 174 -6.20 29.51 -19.13
CA VAL A 174 -5.30 30.64 -18.86
C VAL A 174 -6.02 32.00 -18.86
N GLY A 175 -7.35 32.03 -19.03
CA GLY A 175 -8.18 33.24 -19.07
C GLY A 175 -8.19 33.99 -20.41
N GLY A 176 -9.06 35.00 -20.53
CA GLY A 176 -9.30 35.79 -21.75
C GLY A 176 -10.40 35.24 -22.68
N ASP A 177 -10.57 35.85 -23.87
CA ASP A 177 -11.65 35.52 -24.83
C ASP A 177 -11.55 34.10 -25.43
N LYS A 178 -10.33 33.55 -25.45
CA LYS A 178 -10.03 32.16 -25.81
C LYS A 178 -9.25 31.56 -24.63
N PRO A 179 -9.96 31.07 -23.61
CA PRO A 179 -9.32 30.78 -22.32
C PRO A 179 -8.45 29.53 -22.35
N ASN A 180 -8.61 28.63 -23.31
CA ASN A 180 -8.00 27.30 -23.25
C ASN A 180 -6.73 27.20 -24.10
N GLN A 181 -5.75 26.44 -23.62
CA GLN A 181 -4.48 26.20 -24.30
C GLN A 181 -4.00 24.75 -24.02
N ILE A 182 -3.47 24.06 -25.03
CA ILE A 182 -2.84 22.75 -24.81
C ILE A 182 -1.42 23.02 -24.30
N MET A 183 -1.08 22.40 -23.18
CA MET A 183 0.28 22.27 -22.70
C MET A 183 0.74 20.83 -22.88
N LEU A 184 1.83 20.67 -23.61
CA LEU A 184 2.53 19.41 -23.79
C LEU A 184 3.86 19.46 -23.04
N GLN A 185 4.12 18.49 -22.18
CA GLN A 185 5.33 18.44 -21.38
C GLN A 185 6.00 17.06 -21.44
N SER A 186 7.33 17.02 -21.36
CA SER A 186 8.07 15.77 -21.25
C SER A 186 7.79 15.05 -19.92
N GLY A 187 7.69 13.72 -19.96
CA GLY A 187 7.49 12.89 -18.76
C GLY A 187 8.67 12.99 -17.79
N LYS A 188 9.89 13.10 -18.33
CA LYS A 188 11.16 13.19 -17.59
C LYS A 188 11.90 14.50 -17.89
N THR A 189 12.88 14.85 -17.06
CA THR A 189 13.82 15.95 -17.28
C THR A 189 15.04 15.47 -18.07
N GLY A 190 15.76 16.39 -18.70
CA GLY A 190 17.05 16.11 -19.35
C GLY A 190 17.14 16.54 -20.81
N ALA A 191 18.35 16.61 -21.34
CA ALA A 191 18.60 17.13 -22.69
C ALA A 191 18.07 16.22 -23.82
N THR A 192 17.91 14.92 -23.58
CA THR A 192 17.30 13.99 -24.55
C THR A 192 15.77 14.08 -24.58
N GLN A 193 15.18 14.77 -23.60
CA GLN A 193 13.73 14.92 -23.46
C GLN A 193 13.16 16.11 -24.24
N THR A 194 13.93 16.68 -25.18
CA THR A 194 13.45 17.72 -26.08
C THR A 194 12.36 17.16 -26.98
N ILE A 195 11.23 17.86 -27.01
CA ILE A 195 10.08 17.53 -27.86
C ILE A 195 10.31 18.19 -29.21
N LYS A 196 10.18 17.40 -30.28
CA LYS A 196 10.20 17.91 -31.66
C LYS A 196 8.90 17.56 -32.34
N PHE A 197 8.41 18.50 -33.14
CA PHE A 197 7.25 18.28 -33.99
C PHE A 197 7.72 18.20 -35.44
N SER A 198 7.21 17.22 -36.17
CA SER A 198 7.37 17.13 -37.61
C SER A 198 6.03 16.78 -38.24
N ASN A 199 5.75 17.32 -39.43
CA ASN A 199 4.62 16.82 -40.20
C ASN A 199 4.98 15.43 -40.73
N ASP A 200 4.02 14.52 -40.68
CA ASP A 200 4.15 13.28 -41.41
C ASP A 200 4.20 13.63 -42.90
N THR A 201 5.33 13.33 -43.52
CA THR A 201 5.55 13.56 -44.96
C THR A 201 5.02 12.35 -45.76
N ALA A 202 4.42 11.34 -45.11
CA ALA A 202 3.73 10.24 -45.77
C ALA A 202 2.30 10.66 -46.17
N GLY A 203 2.22 11.53 -47.17
CA GLY A 203 1.02 11.87 -47.91
C GLY A 203 1.37 12.23 -49.34
#